data_AF-A0A4Q5SE24-F1
#
_entry.id   AF-A0A4Q5SE24-F1
#
_cell.length_a   1.000
_cell.length_b   1.000
_cell.length_c   1.000
_cell.angle_alpha   90.00
_cell.angle_beta   90.00
_cell.angle_gamma   90.00
#
_symmetry.space_group_name_H-M   'P 1'
#
loop_
_entity.id
_entity.type
_entity.pdbx_description
1 polymer ?
#
loop_
_entity_poly.entity_id
_entity_poly.type
_entity_poly.pdbx_seq_one_letter_code
_entity_poly.pdbx_strand_id
1 'polypeptide(L)' 'IELVGGALLLIGLFTRPVAFIASGMCAVGYFFAHAGKGLYPSVNGGEAIMLYCFIFLYLAAAGGGAWSVDAARKRP' A
#
# COMPACT_ATOMS: atom_id res chain seq x y z
N ILE A 1 10.01 -3.86 5.92
CA ILE A 1 9.64 -2.60 5.21
C ILE A 1 8.38 -1.99 5.83
N GLU A 2 7.52 -2.82 6.40
CA GLU A 2 6.19 -2.49 6.90
C GLU A 2 6.18 -1.48 8.05
N LEU A 3 7.11 -1.55 9.00
CA LEU A 3 7.14 -0.61 10.12
C LEU A 3 7.45 0.83 9.66
N VAL A 4 8.55 0.99 8.91
CA VAL A 4 8.99 2.29 8.41
C VAL A 4 8.05 2.81 7.32
N GLY A 5 7.67 1.97 6.37
CA GLY A 5 6.73 2.32 5.31
C GLY A 5 5.34 2.68 5.85
N GLY A 6 4.85 1.92 6.84
CA GLY A 6 3.60 2.22 7.53
C GLY A 6 3.67 3.55 8.28
N ALA A 7 4.73 3.80 9.04
CA ALA A 7 4.93 5.08 9.73
C ALA A 7 4.98 6.27 8.75
N LEU A 8 5.68 6.12 7.62
CA LEU A 8 5.73 7.13 6.56
C LEU A 8 4.35 7.40 5.95
N LEU A 9 3.57 6.35 5.65
CA LEU A 9 2.20 6.50 5.15
C LEU A 9 1.25 7.13 6.17
N LEU A 10 1.39 6.79 7.45
CA LEU A 10 0.56 7.33 8.52
C LEU A 10 0.69 8.86 8.63
N ILE A 11 1.91 9.39 8.53
CA ILE A 11 2.13 10.85 8.55
C ILE A 11 2.01 11.49 7.16
N GLY A 12 1.79 10.68 6.11
CA GLY A 12 1.74 11.15 4.73
C GLY A 12 3.06 11.75 4.24
N LEU A 13 4.20 11.17 4.62
CA LEU A 13 5.52 11.56 4.13
C LEU A 13 5.97 10.59 3.04
N PHE A 14 6.32 11.12 1.86
CA PHE A 14 6.63 10.35 0.66
C PHE A 14 5.52 9.36 0.29
N THR A 15 4.26 9.78 0.43
CA THR A 15 3.09 8.91 0.34
C THR A 15 3.07 8.13 -0.98
N ARG A 16 3.34 8.82 -2.10
CA ARG A 16 3.25 8.21 -3.44
C ARG A 16 4.26 7.07 -3.64
N PRO A 17 5.59 7.28 -3.49
CA PRO A 17 6.56 6.21 -3.69
C PRO A 17 6.46 5.11 -2.62
N VAL A 18 6.18 5.45 -1.35
CA VAL A 18 6.05 4.45 -0.29
C VAL A 18 4.84 3.55 -0.54
N ALA A 19 3.69 4.12 -0.92
CA ALA A 19 2.49 3.35 -1.23
C ALA A 19 2.70 2.46 -2.47
N PHE A 20 3.40 2.94 -3.49
CA PHE A 20 3.73 2.13 -4.67
C PHE A 20 4.55 0.89 -4.29
N ILE A 21 5.62 1.07 -3.51
CA ILE A 21 6.45 -0.05 -3.03
C ILE A 21 5.62 -1.02 -2.16
N ALA A 22 4.80 -0.50 -1.26
CA ALA A 22 3.94 -1.31 -0.40
C ALA A 22 2.95 -2.16 -1.22
N SER A 23 2.34 -1.60 -2.27
CA SER A 23 1.45 -2.37 -3.17
C SER A 23 2.19 -3.51 -3.88
N GLY A 24 3.40 -3.26 -4.37
CA GLY A 24 4.24 -4.31 -4.97
C GLY A 24 4.55 -5.43 -3.99
N MET A 25 4.83 -5.09 -2.73
CA MET A 25 5.10 -6.07 -1.68
C MET A 25 3.86 -6.92 -1.37
N CYS A 26 2.67 -6.31 -1.28
CA CYS A 26 1.41 -7.05 -1.15
C CYS A 26 1.12 -7.94 -2.36
N ALA A 27 1.38 -7.47 -3.58
CA ALA A 27 1.21 -8.27 -4.79
C ALA A 27 2.11 -9.51 -4.76
N VAL A 28 3.41 -9.35 -4.49
CA VAL A 28 4.34 -10.48 -4.33
C VAL A 28 3.89 -11.40 -3.20
N GLY A 29 3.46 -10.86 -2.06
CA GLY A 29 2.95 -11.63 -0.93
C GLY A 29 1.70 -12.46 -1.26
N TYR A 30 0.81 -11.95 -2.12
CA TYR A 30 -0.33 -12.72 -2.61
C TYR A 30 0.12 -13.94 -3.42
N PHE A 31 1.01 -13.75 -4.39
CA PHE A 31 1.53 -14.85 -5.20
C PHE A 31 2.35 -15.86 -4.39
N PHE A 32 3.10 -15.39 -3.39
CA PHE A 32 3.94 -16.26 -2.57
C PHE A 32 3.15 -17.07 -1.54
N ALA A 33 2.16 -16.48 -0.87
CA ALA A 33 1.49 -17.10 0.28
C ALA A 33 0.04 -17.58 0.00
N HIS A 34 -0.61 -17.09 -1.06
CA HIS A 34 -2.05 -17.30 -1.30
C HIS A 34 -2.34 -17.95 -2.67
N ALA A 35 -1.67 -17.53 -3.74
CA ALA A 35 -1.97 -18.03 -5.09
C ALA A 35 -1.82 -19.56 -5.24
N GLY A 36 -0.91 -20.18 -4.47
CA GLY A 36 -0.74 -21.64 -4.45
C GLY A 36 -1.93 -22.43 -3.86
N LYS A 37 -2.80 -21.78 -3.09
CA LYS A 37 -4.01 -22.38 -2.49
C LYS A 37 -5.27 -22.15 -3.34
N GLY A 38 -5.13 -21.43 -4.46
CA GLY A 38 -6.21 -20.98 -5.33
C GLY A 38 -5.91 -19.59 -5.85
N LEU A 39 -6.28 -19.28 -7.10
CA LEU A 39 -5.97 -17.97 -7.71
C LEU A 39 -6.85 -16.84 -7.20
N TYR A 40 -8.06 -17.15 -6.72
CA TYR A 40 -9.05 -16.16 -6.31
C TYR A 40 -9.01 -15.94 -4.79
N PRO A 41 -9.06 -14.68 -4.31
CA PRO A 41 -8.98 -14.35 -2.89
C PRO A 41 -10.02 -15.06 -2.03
N SER A 42 -11.25 -15.16 -2.57
CA SER A 42 -12.42 -15.73 -1.90
C SER A 42 -12.28 -17.22 -1.56
N VAL A 43 -11.31 -17.92 -2.17
CA VAL A 43 -11.07 -19.35 -1.94
C VAL A 43 -9.69 -19.66 -1.34
N ASN A 44 -8.82 -18.66 -1.17
CA ASN A 44 -7.45 -18.85 -0.67
C ASN A 44 -7.12 -18.03 0.60
N GLY A 45 -8.07 -17.24 1.10
CA GLY A 45 -7.90 -16.38 2.28
C GLY A 45 -7.12 -15.08 2.04
N GLY A 46 -6.86 -14.74 0.77
CA GLY A 46 -6.04 -13.60 0.36
C GLY A 46 -6.79 -12.29 0.17
N GLU A 47 -8.04 -12.18 0.63
CA GLU A 47 -8.87 -10.97 0.48
C GLU A 47 -8.19 -9.75 1.09
N ALA A 48 -7.70 -9.85 2.33
CA ALA A 48 -7.08 -8.70 3.00
C ALA A 48 -5.83 -8.19 2.28
N ILE A 49 -4.92 -9.09 1.88
CA ILE A 49 -3.68 -8.68 1.20
C ILE A 49 -3.95 -8.13 -0.20
N MET A 50 -4.97 -8.64 -0.91
CA MET A 50 -5.39 -8.06 -2.19
C MET A 50 -6.02 -6.68 -2.01
N LEU A 51 -6.87 -6.51 -0.99
CA LEU A 51 -7.45 -5.20 -0.65
C LEU A 51 -6.36 -4.19 -0.31
N TYR A 52 -5.39 -4.54 0.54
CA TYR A 52 -4.28 -3.66 0.88
C TYR A 52 -3.44 -3.30 -0.35
N CYS A 53 -3.20 -4.25 -1.26
CA CYS A 53 -2.51 -3.98 -2.52
C CYS A 53 -3.19 -2.85 -3.31
N PHE A 54 -4.50 -2.92 -3.50
CA PHE A 54 -5.26 -1.91 -4.23
C PHE A 54 -5.40 -0.59 -3.47
N ILE A 55 -5.55 -0.62 -2.15
CA ILE A 55 -5.57 0.59 -1.32
C ILE A 55 -4.23 1.33 -1.45
N PHE A 56 -3.11 0.63 -1.41
CA PHE A 56 -1.80 1.24 -1.59
C PHE A 56 -1.59 1.75 -3.02
N LEU A 57 -2.08 1.05 -4.05
CA LEU A 57 -2.09 1.58 -5.42
C LEU A 57 -2.92 2.87 -5.55
N TYR A 58 -4.08 2.91 -4.90
CA TYR A 58 -4.90 4.11 -4.84
C TYR A 58 -4.15 5.26 -4.18
N LEU A 59 -3.51 5.03 -3.03
CA LEU A 59 -2.71 6.05 -2.34
C LEU A 59 -1.48 6.47 -3.15
N ALA A 60 -0.89 5.58 -3.95
CA ALA A 60 0.19 5.93 -4.87
C ALA A 60 -0.27 6.93 -5.94
N ALA A 61 -1.51 6.79 -6.44
CA ALA A 61 -2.11 7.69 -7.41
C ALA A 61 -2.66 8.98 -6.80
N ALA A 62 -3.41 8.88 -5.70
CA ALA A 62 -4.09 9.99 -5.02
C ALA A 62 -3.13 10.86 -4.18
N GLY A 63 -2.11 10.26 -3.56
CA GLY A 63 -1.23 10.90 -2.59
C GLY A 63 -1.83 10.99 -1.18
N GLY A 64 -1.13 11.66 -0.25
CA GLY A 64 -1.47 11.69 1.18
C GLY A 64 -2.55 12.70 1.59
N GLY A 65 -3.10 13.48 0.65
CA GLY A 65 -4.13 14.48 0.93
C GLY A 65 -3.63 15.75 1.65
N ALA A 66 -4.56 16.64 2.02
CA ALA A 66 -4.25 17.98 2.52
C ALA A 66 -3.54 18.01 3.90
N TRP A 67 -3.74 16.97 4.72
CA TRP A 67 -3.14 16.86 6.06
C TRP A 67 -1.81 16.10 6.07
N SER A 68 -1.33 15.68 4.90
CA SER A 68 -0.04 14.98 4.79
C SER A 68 1.14 15.92 5.04
N VAL A 69 2.23 15.38 5.60
CA VAL A 69 3.52 16.08 5.67
C VAL A 69 4.01 16.47 4.27
N ASP A 70 3.73 15.65 3.25
CA ASP A 70 3.99 15.98 1.85
C ASP A 70 3.30 17.28 1.41
N ALA A 71 2.04 17.50 1.82
CA ALA A 71 1.32 18.73 1.52
C ALA A 71 1.88 19.91 2.32
N ALA A 72 2.20 19.72 3.61
CA ALA A 72 2.80 20.75 4.45
C ALA A 72 4.14 21.25 3.87
N ARG A 73 4.98 20.37 3.33
CA ARG A 73 6.26 20.74 2.67
C ARG A 73 6.11 21.50 1.37
N LYS A 74 4.95 21.43 0.72
CA LYS A 74 4.67 22.14 -0.55
C LYS A 74 4.05 23.52 -0.32
N ARG A 75 3.70 23.88 0.92
CA ARG A 75 3.19 25.20 1.26
C ARG A 75 4.38 26.18 1.28
N PRO A 76 4.28 27.34 0.61
CA PRO A 76 5.35 28.34 0.58
C PRO A 76 5.63 28.93 1.96
#